data_AF-A0A3D8P2E1-F1
#
_entry.id   AF-A0A3D8P2E1-F1
#
_cell.length_a   1.000
_cell.length_b   1.000
_cell.length_c   1.000
_cell.angle_alpha   90.00
_cell.angle_beta   90.00
_cell.angle_gamma   90.00
#
_symmetry.space_group_name_H-M   'P 1'
#
loop_
_entity.id
_entity.type
_entity.pdbx_description
1 polymer ?
#
loop_
_entity_poly.entity_id
_entity_poly.type
_entity_poly.pdbx_seq_one_letter_code
_entity_poly.pdbx_strand_id
1 'polypeptide(L)' 'KAQVLEEAVELSYRKSGERVGKGNQEVVLSGEAVKKVVHDFISEELPEPPKEKRRVKVLYVEADEDHVAGQDGK' A
#
# COMPACT_ATOMS: atom_id res chain seq x y z
N LYS A 1 -12.39 -7.03 7.11
CA LYS A 1 -11.04 -6.42 7.08
C LYS A 1 -10.12 -7.13 6.09
N ALA A 2 -9.95 -8.46 6.15
CA ALA A 2 -9.10 -9.21 5.21
C ALA A 2 -9.38 -8.90 3.72
N GLN A 3 -10.64 -8.99 3.28
CA GLN A 3 -11.01 -8.69 1.89
C GLN A 3 -10.68 -7.25 1.45
N VAL A 4 -10.74 -6.26 2.35
CA VAL A 4 -10.41 -4.87 2.04
C VAL A 4 -8.91 -4.69 1.83
N LEU A 5 -8.09 -5.40 2.61
CA LEU A 5 -6.63 -5.41 2.48
C LEU A 5 -6.21 -6.06 1.16
N GLU A 6 -6.78 -7.21 0.83
CA GLU A 6 -6.51 -7.90 -0.45
C GLU A 6 -6.86 -7.02 -1.65
N GLU A 7 -8.04 -6.40 -1.66
CA GLU A 7 -8.47 -5.51 -2.74
C GLU A 7 -7.66 -4.21 -2.80
N ALA A 8 -7.02 -3.78 -1.71
CA ALA A 8 -6.17 -2.58 -1.67
C ALA A 8 -4.75 -2.81 -2.21
N VAL A 9 -4.34 -4.06 -2.44
CA VAL A 9 -3.08 -4.39 -3.12
C VAL A 9 -3.17 -4.05 -4.61
N GLU A 10 -4.33 -4.31 -5.22
CA GLU A 10 -4.53 -4.20 -6.67
C GLU A 10 -5.26 -2.91 -7.08
N LEU A 11 -5.99 -2.28 -6.17
CA LEU A 11 -6.89 -1.16 -6.46
C LEU A 11 -6.62 0.04 -5.54
N SER A 12 -7.07 1.22 -5.99
CA SER A 12 -7.08 2.40 -5.13
C SER A 12 -8.06 2.25 -3.98
N TYR A 13 -7.76 2.88 -2.83
CA TYR A 13 -8.59 2.78 -1.61
C TYR A 13 -10.09 2.99 -1.84
N ARG A 14 -10.46 3.95 -2.72
CA ARG A 14 -11.87 4.19 -3.08
C ARG A 14 -12.48 2.99 -3.79
N LYS A 15 -11.79 2.44 -4.80
CA LYS A 15 -12.26 1.28 -5.56
C LYS A 15 -12.31 0.02 -4.69
N SER A 16 -11.35 -0.17 -3.79
CA SER A 16 -11.35 -1.29 -2.84
C SER A 16 -12.56 -1.22 -1.91
N GLY A 17 -12.89 -0.03 -1.39
CA GLY A 17 -14.07 0.17 -0.56
C GLY A 17 -15.40 -0.07 -1.29
N GLU A 18 -15.50 0.39 -2.54
CA GLU A 18 -16.66 0.11 -3.42
C GLU A 18 -16.80 -1.38 -3.73
N ARG A 19 -15.68 -2.06 -4.04
CA ARG A 19 -15.68 -3.47 -4.46
C ARG A 19 -16.08 -4.41 -3.33
N VAL A 20 -15.62 -4.16 -2.10
CA VAL A 20 -16.08 -4.90 -0.92
C VAL A 20 -17.59 -4.69 -0.68
N GLY A 21 -18.09 -3.48 -0.92
CA GLY A 21 -19.51 -3.16 -0.78
C GLY A 21 -20.43 -3.74 -1.87
N LYS A 22 -19.90 -4.22 -2.99
CA LYS A 22 -20.73 -4.85 -4.04
C LYS A 22 -21.43 -6.13 -3.57
N GLY A 23 -20.96 -6.77 -2.49
CA GLY A 23 -21.62 -7.92 -1.87
C GLY A 23 -22.73 -7.58 -0.86
N ASN A 24 -22.81 -6.33 -0.39
CA ASN A 24 -23.82 -5.85 0.56
C ASN A 24 -23.98 -4.32 0.43
N GLN A 25 -25.07 -3.86 -0.18
CA GLN A 25 -25.31 -2.43 -0.47
C GLN A 25 -25.33 -1.52 0.77
N GLU A 26 -25.55 -2.06 1.97
CA GLU A 26 -25.47 -1.30 3.23
C GLU A 26 -24.03 -1.05 3.70
N VAL A 27 -23.03 -1.71 3.09
CA VAL A 27 -21.63 -1.69 3.55
C VAL A 27 -20.73 -1.17 2.43
N VAL A 28 -20.82 0.12 2.13
CA VAL A 28 -19.80 0.79 1.29
C VAL A 28 -18.78 1.45 2.21
N LEU A 29 -17.50 1.06 2.06
CA LEU A 29 -16.42 1.69 2.82
C LEU A 29 -15.89 2.90 2.04
N SER A 30 -15.69 4.03 2.73
CA SER A 30 -14.99 5.17 2.15
C SER A 30 -13.52 4.85 1.95
N GLY A 31 -12.86 5.54 1.00
CA GLY A 31 -11.42 5.40 0.80
C GLY A 31 -10.61 5.74 2.05
N GLU A 32 -11.11 6.65 2.89
CA GLU A 32 -10.48 6.99 4.17
C GLU A 32 -10.58 5.86 5.20
N ALA A 33 -11.72 5.17 5.26
CA ALA A 33 -11.87 3.98 6.10
C ALA A 33 -10.92 2.85 5.65
N VAL A 34 -10.77 2.66 4.34
CA VAL A 34 -9.80 1.71 3.77
C VAL A 34 -8.37 2.10 4.11
N LYS A 35 -7.99 3.37 3.94
CA LYS A 35 -6.67 3.89 4.32
C LYS A 35 -6.34 3.57 5.77
N LYS A 36 -7.29 3.82 6.68
CA LYS A 36 -7.12 3.52 8.11
C LYS A 36 -6.84 2.04 8.35
N VAL A 37 -7.62 1.14 7.72
CA VAL A 37 -7.40 -0.31 7.83
C VAL A 37 -6.01 -0.72 7.35
N VAL A 38 -5.52 -0.13 6.25
CA VAL A 38 -4.17 -0.40 5.73
C VAL A 38 -3.07 0.12 6.66
N HIS A 39 -3.23 1.33 7.22
CA HIS A 39 -2.22 1.91 8.12
C HIS A 39 -2.17 1.22 9.49
N ASP A 40 -3.32 0.75 9.98
CA ASP A 40 -3.42 0.00 11.23
C ASP A 40 -2.99 -1.47 11.06
N PHE A 41 -2.72 -1.92 9.83
CA PHE A 41 -2.24 -3.27 9.56
C PHE A 41 -0.76 -3.38 9.89
N ILE A 42 -0.46 -4.05 11.00
CA ILE A 42 0.89 -4.42 11.39
C ILE A 42 1.17 -5.78 10.73
N SER A 43 1.98 -5.80 9.67
CA SER A 43 2.48 -7.04 9.10
C SER A 43 3.40 -7.74 10.11
N GLU A 44 3.64 -9.03 9.93
CA GLU A 44 4.74 -9.74 10.59
C GLU A 44 6.02 -8.88 10.52
N GLU A 45 6.83 -8.93 11.58
CA GLU A 45 8.05 -8.12 11.72
C GLU A 45 8.86 -8.21 10.43
N LEU A 46 8.87 -7.11 9.67
CA LEU A 46 9.81 -6.98 8.57
C LEU A 46 11.20 -7.24 9.15
N PRO A 47 12.03 -8.08 8.52
CA PRO A 47 13.37 -8.31 9.02
C PRO A 47 14.05 -6.95 9.21
N GLU A 48 14.72 -6.76 10.35
CA GLU A 48 15.46 -5.52 10.59
C GLU A 48 16.32 -5.22 9.36
N PRO A 49 16.29 -3.98 8.84
CA PRO A 49 17.11 -3.63 7.71
C PRO A 49 18.58 -3.93 8.06
N PRO A 50 19.38 -4.41 7.09
CA PRO A 50 20.76 -4.79 7.37
C PRO A 50 21.52 -3.60 7.95
N LYS A 51 22.13 -3.81 9.12
CA LYS A 51 22.91 -2.79 9.83
C LYS A 51 24.10 -2.28 9.01
N GLU A 52 24.59 -3.11 8.09
CA GLU A 52 25.67 -2.77 7.19
C GLU A 52 25.23 -2.85 5.73
N LYS A 53 25.68 -1.87 4.94
CA LYS A 53 25.46 -1.89 3.50
C LYS A 53 26.29 -3.00 2.85
N ARG A 54 25.75 -3.58 1.77
CA ARG A 54 26.45 -4.55 0.94
C ARG A 54 27.75 -3.95 0.38
N ARG A 55 28.90 -4.58 0.63
CA ARG A 55 30.22 -4.18 0.10
C ARG A 55 30.48 -4.88 -1.22
N VAL A 56 30.47 -4.13 -2.32
CA VAL A 56 30.73 -4.63 -3.69
C VAL A 56 31.60 -3.64 -4.46
N LYS A 57 32.41 -4.15 -5.40
CA LYS A 57 33.28 -3.32 -6.25
C LYS A 57 32.47 -2.44 -7.22
N VAL A 58 31.37 -2.97 -7.73
CA VAL A 58 30.45 -2.28 -8.63
C VAL A 58 29.02 -2.65 -8.19
N LEU A 59 28.18 -1.64 -7.98
CA LEU A 59 26.76 -1.79 -7.74
C LEU A 59 26.01 -1.23 -8.95
N TYR A 60 25.41 -2.12 -9.75
CA TYR A 60 24.49 -1.71 -10.79
C TYR A 60 23.09 -1.59 -10.17
N VAL A 61 22.46 -0.43 -10.38
CA VAL A 61 21.07 -0.18 -9.98
C VAL A 61 20.38 0.40 -11.21
N GLU A 62 19.30 -0.23 -11.60
CA GLU A 62 18.35 0.32 -12.57
C GLU A 62 17.29 1.07 -11.76
N ALA A 63 17.17 2.37 -11.99
CA ALA A 63 16.09 3.16 -11.40
C ALA A 63 14.84 2.95 -12.25
N ASP A 64 13.70 2.71 -11.62
CA ASP A 64 12.43 2.87 -12.31
C ASP A 64 12.16 4.37 -12.49
N GLU A 65 11.78 4.77 -13.71
CA GLU A 65 11.44 6.17 -14.04
C GLU A 65 9.94 6.44 -13.79
N ASP A 66 9.31 5.69 -12.88
CA ASP A 66 7.91 5.85 -12.52
C ASP A 66 7.70 7.12 -11.65
N HIS A 67 7.65 8.26 -12.34
CA HIS A 67 7.34 9.53 -11.71
C HIS A 67 5.87 9.52 -11.25
N VAL A 68 5.64 9.35 -9.94
CA VAL A 68 4.38 9.76 -9.33
C VAL A 68 4.38 11.28 -9.21
N ALA A 69 3.26 11.93 -9.52
CA ALA A 69 3.12 13.36 -9.29
C ALA A 69 3.26 13.61 -7.78
N GLY A 70 4.42 14.14 -7.37
CA GLY A 70 4.66 14.53 -5.99
C GLY A 70 3.56 15.49 -5.57
N GLN A 71 2.72 15.07 -4.63
CA GLN A 71 1.80 16.00 -3.98
C GLN A 71 2.60 16.77 -2.94
N ASP A 72 3.46 17.67 -3.41
CA ASP A 72 4.08 18.69 -2.58
C ASP A 72 2.94 19.61 -2.11
N GLY A 73 2.47 19.31 -0.90
CA GLY A 73 1.35 20.00 -0.26
C GLY A 73 1.63 21.50 -0.16
N LYS A 74 1.00 22.26 -1.06
CA LYS A 74 0.51 23.60 -0.76
C LYS A 74 -0.95 23.50 -0.36
#